data_AF-A0A1G2HF17-F1
#
_entry.id   AF-A0A1G2HF17-F1
#
_cell.length_a   1.000
_cell.length_b   1.000
_cell.length_c   1.000
_cell.angle_alpha   90.00
_cell.angle_beta   90.00
_cell.angle_gamma   90.00
#
_symmetry.space_group_name_H-M   'P 1'
#
loop_
_entity.id
_entity.type
_entity.pdbx_description
1 polymer ?
#
loop_
_entity_poly.entity_id
_entity_poly.type
_entity_poly.pdbx_seq_one_letter_code
_entity_poly.pdbx_strand_id
1 'polypeptide(L)' 'MVQNKTARIGDLEKLEPNVTQRTLRRDMEKLAKMGYVRKIGRTNRTLYKLVRTEDKNIEY' A
#
# COMPACT_ATOMS: atom_id res chain seq x y z
N MET A 1 0.95 16.69 13.04
CA MET A 1 1.29 16.17 11.69
C MET A 1 0.25 15.12 11.32
N VAL A 2 -0.51 15.34 10.24
CA VAL A 2 -1.53 14.39 9.78
C VAL A 2 -0.82 13.17 9.22
N GLN A 3 -0.80 12.07 9.98
CA GLN A 3 -0.35 10.78 9.47
C GLN A 3 -1.33 10.33 8.39
N ASN A 4 -1.02 10.56 7.11
CA ASN A 4 -1.72 9.92 6.02
C ASN A 4 -1.45 8.41 6.12
N LYS A 5 -2.35 7.68 6.77
CA LYS A 5 -2.27 6.22 6.93
C LYS A 5 -2.41 5.47 5.59
N THR A 6 -2.59 6.20 4.49
CA THR A 6 -2.80 5.69 3.13
C THR A 6 -1.90 6.43 2.14
N ALA A 7 -1.40 5.72 1.13
CA ALA A 7 -0.59 6.27 0.04
C ALA A 7 -1.07 5.79 -1.33
N ARG A 8 -0.89 6.61 -2.37
CA ARG A 8 -1.02 6.18 -3.78
C ARG A 8 0.34 5.81 -4.35
N ILE A 9 0.35 5.10 -5.49
CA ILE A 9 1.60 4.77 -6.19
C ILE A 9 2.43 6.03 -6.52
N GLY A 10 1.78 7.10 -6.96
CA GLY A 10 2.48 8.37 -7.24
C GLY A 10 3.02 9.08 -6.00
N ASP A 11 2.53 8.74 -4.80
CA ASP A 11 3.12 9.24 -3.55
C ASP A 11 4.37 8.42 -3.19
N LEU A 12 4.38 7.11 -3.49
CA LEU A 12 5.53 6.22 -3.30
C LEU A 12 6.67 6.51 -4.30
N GLU A 13 6.32 6.84 -5.54
CA GLU A 13 7.31 7.21 -6.57
C GLU A 13 8.12 8.45 -6.18
N LYS A 14 7.52 9.39 -5.44
CA LYS A 14 8.25 10.56 -4.92
C LYS A 14 9.27 10.21 -3.85
N LEU A 15 9.06 9.09 -3.14
CA LEU A 15 9.99 8.59 -2.11
C LEU A 15 11.09 7.74 -2.75
N GLU A 16 10.76 7.00 -3.80
CA GLU A 16 11.68 6.11 -4.52
C GLU A 16 11.70 6.43 -6.02
N PRO A 17 12.31 7.56 -6.43
CA PRO A 17 12.27 8.04 -7.82
C PRO A 17 13.00 7.13 -8.81
N ASN A 18 13.88 6.25 -8.31
CA ASN A 18 14.61 5.28 -9.13
C ASN A 18 13.78 4.03 -9.45
N VAL A 19 12.59 3.89 -8.85
CA VAL A 19 11.73 2.72 -9.02
C VAL A 19 10.51 3.11 -9.85
N THR A 20 10.32 2.43 -10.97
CA THR A 20 9.15 2.70 -11.83
C THR A 20 7.84 2.42 -11.09
N GLN A 21 6.78 3.17 -11.43
CA GLN A 21 5.43 2.92 -10.90
C GLN A 21 4.93 1.48 -11.11
N ARG A 22 5.41 0.80 -12.16
CA ARG A 22 5.08 -0.60 -12.44
C ARG A 22 5.68 -1.53 -11.38
N THR A 23 6.93 -1.32 -11.00
CA THR A 23 7.60 -2.09 -9.95
C THR A 23 6.95 -1.83 -8.60
N LEU A 24 6.71 -0.55 -8.24
CA LEU A 24 6.02 -0.19 -7.00
C LEU A 24 4.65 -0.85 -6.90
N ARG A 25 3.86 -0.87 -7.98
CA ARG A 25 2.56 -1.54 -8.00
C ARG A 25 2.67 -3.05 -7.78
N ARG A 26 3.64 -3.72 -8.41
CA ARG A 26 3.89 -5.15 -8.23
C ARG A 26 4.28 -5.48 -6.78
N ASP A 27 5.14 -4.66 -6.18
CA ASP A 27 5.59 -4.90 -4.81
C ASP A 27 4.49 -4.59 -3.79
N MET A 28 3.69 -3.55 -3.99
CA MET A 28 2.50 -3.29 -3.17
C MET A 28 1.44 -4.39 -3.29
N GLU A 29 1.28 -5.01 -4.45
CA GLU A 29 0.41 -6.19 -4.61
C GLU A 29 0.94 -7.41 -3.84
N LYS A 30 2.26 -7.66 -3.84
CA LYS A 30 2.87 -8.71 -3.02
C LYS A 30 2.64 -8.44 -1.53
N LEU A 31 2.92 -7.21 -1.08
CA LEU A 31 2.69 -6.80 0.31
C LEU A 31 1.22 -6.91 0.70
N ALA A 32 0.30 -6.66 -0.23
CA ALA A 32 -1.13 -6.82 0.01
C ALA A 32 -1.52 -8.29 0.17
N LYS A 33 -0.98 -9.18 -0.67
CA LYS A 33 -1.17 -10.63 -0.56
C LYS A 33 -0.60 -11.19 0.75
N MET A 34 0.52 -10.64 1.22
CA MET A 34 1.14 -11.01 2.50
C MET A 34 0.43 -10.39 3.72
N GLY A 35 -0.59 -9.56 3.50
CA GLY A 35 -1.35 -8.92 4.58
C GLY A 35 -0.60 -7.80 5.31
N TYR A 36 0.45 -7.24 4.71
CA TYR A 36 1.15 -6.06 5.27
C TYR A 36 0.45 -4.75 4.90
N VAL A 37 -0.23 -4.72 3.75
CA VAL A 37 -0.99 -3.55 3.31
C VAL A 37 -2.37 -3.97 2.80
N ARG A 38 -3.35 -3.07 2.85
CA ARG A 38 -4.68 -3.29 2.27
C ARG A 38 -4.88 -2.34 1.10
N LYS A 39 -5.25 -2.91 -0.04
CA LYS A 39 -5.64 -2.16 -1.24
C LYS A 39 -7.09 -1.69 -1.09
N ILE A 40 -7.31 -0.39 -1.21
CA ILE A 40 -8.61 0.28 -1.11
C ILE A 40 -8.89 0.98 -2.44
N GLY A 41 -10.03 0.66 -3.06
CA GLY A 41 -10.45 1.24 -4.34
C GLY A 41 -10.36 0.27 -5.53
N ARG A 42 -11.12 0.57 -6.60
CA ARG A 42 -11.30 -0.34 -7.76
C ARG A 42 -10.56 0.08 -9.03
N THR A 43 -10.12 1.34 -9.16
CA THR A 43 -9.58 1.90 -10.42
C THR A 43 -8.48 2.96 -10.17
N ASN A 44 -8.54 4.14 -10.82
CA ASN A 44 -7.56 5.24 -10.79
C ASN A 44 -7.35 5.89 -9.42
N ARG A 45 -8.08 5.46 -8.40
CA ARG A 45 -7.97 5.92 -7.01
C ARG A 45 -7.60 4.77 -6.07
N THR A 46 -6.70 3.89 -6.52
CA THR A 46 -6.16 2.84 -5.68
C THR A 46 -5.29 3.45 -4.58
N LEU A 47 -5.66 3.19 -3.33
CA LEU A 47 -4.95 3.56 -2.12
C LEU A 47 -4.40 2.32 -1.43
N TYR A 48 -3.21 2.41 -0.86
CA TYR A 48 -2.63 1.38 -0.02
C TYR A 48 -2.59 1.87 1.41
N LYS A 49 -3.17 1.10 2.33
CA LYS A 49 -3.16 1.36 3.77
C LYS A 49 -2.25 0.36 4.44
N LEU A 50 -1.38 0.80 5.33
CA LEU A 50 -0.59 -0.13 6.17
C LEU A 50 -1.55 -0.91 7.09
N VAL A 51 -1.42 -2.23 7.11
CA VAL A 51 -2.10 -3.10 8.07
C VAL A 51 -1.16 -3.25 9.26
N ARG A 52 -1.59 -2.79 10.44
CA ARG A 52 -0.79 -2.98 11.65
C ARG A 52 -0.94 -4.42 12.12
N THR A 53 0.08 -4.94 12.77
CA THR A 53 0.04 -6.28 13.39
C THR A 53 -1.12 -6.42 14.38
N GLU A 54 -1.56 -5.32 14.98
CA GLU A 54 -2.76 -5.23 15.84
C GLU A 54 -4.05 -5.65 15.12
N ASP A 55 -4.13 -5.44 13.79
CA ASP A 55 -5.28 -5.79 12.95
C ASP A 55 -5.25 -7.26 12.45
N LYS A 56 -4.15 -7.99 12.68
CA LYS A 56 -3.97 -9.39 12.22
C LYS A 56 -4.61 -10.44 13.15
N ASN A 57 -5.23 -10.01 14.25
CA ASN A 57 -5.85 -10.88 15.26
C ASN A 57 -7.35 -11.15 15.03
N ILE A 58 -7.81 -11.27 13.77
CA ILE A 58 -9.17 -11.76 13.50
C ILE A 58 -9.08 -13.04 12.67
N GLU A 59 -9.01 -14.11 13.46
CA GLU A 59 -9.52 -15.48 13.29
C GLU A 59 -9.03 -16.38 12.13
N TYR A 60 -8.58 -17.57 12.55
CA TYR A 60 -8.34 -18.80 11.77
C TYR A 60 -9.66 -19.54 11.50
#